data_AF-A0A2J6T2U7-F1
#
_entry.id   AF-A0A2J6T2U7-F1
#
_cell.length_a   1.000
_cell.length_b   1.000
_cell.length_c   1.000
_cell.angle_alpha   90.00
_cell.angle_beta   90.00
_cell.angle_gamma   90.00
#
_symmetry.space_group_name_H-M   'P 1'
#
loop_
_entity.id
_entity.type
_entity.pdbx_description
1 polymer ?
#
loop_
_entity_poly.entity_id
_entity_poly.type
_entity_poly.pdbx_seq_one_letter_code
_entity_poly.pdbx_strand_id
1 'polypeptide(L)' 'PRLHEAGSEIFECSALSHCWGTSPIVTTATAKLSDRRTAIPWDILSNTFNKAIIVTHELRMRYIWVGSLCILQDDIMDSE' A
#
# COMPACT_ATOMS: atom_id res chain seq x y z
N PRO A 1 -0.06 -5.06 8.88
CA PRO A 1 0.78 -4.77 7.69
C PRO A 1 1.59 -3.49 7.97
N ARG A 2 2.74 -3.29 7.31
CA ARG A 2 3.53 -2.05 7.41
C ARG A 2 4.17 -1.73 6.07
N LEU A 3 4.48 -0.45 5.83
CA LEU A 3 5.31 -0.05 4.70
C LEU A 3 6.76 -0.45 4.96
N HIS A 4 7.38 -1.04 3.94
CA HIS A 4 8.80 -1.31 3.91
C HIS A 4 9.43 -0.40 2.84
N GLU A 5 10.42 0.37 3.25
CA GLU A 5 11.21 1.18 2.31
C GLU A 5 12.24 0.28 1.65
N ALA A 6 12.09 0.07 0.35
CA ALA A 6 13.08 -0.68 -0.42
C ALA A 6 14.35 0.19 -0.57
N GLY A 7 15.47 -0.31 -0.04
CA GLY A 7 16.79 0.23 -0.33
C GLY A 7 17.32 -0.32 -1.66
N SER A 8 18.55 -0.82 -1.67
CA SER A 8 19.15 -1.49 -2.83
C SER A 8 18.81 -2.99 -2.92
N GLU A 9 17.80 -3.44 -2.20
CA GLU A 9 17.43 -4.85 -2.06
C GLU A 9 16.34 -5.24 -3.07
N ILE A 10 16.41 -6.48 -3.56
CA ILE A 10 15.39 -7.07 -4.44
C ILE A 10 14.50 -7.98 -3.60
N PHE A 11 13.19 -7.81 -3.73
CA PHE A 11 12.20 -8.59 -2.99
C PHE A 11 11.27 -9.33 -3.93
N GLU A 12 10.95 -10.57 -3.60
CA GLU A 12 9.81 -11.27 -4.17
C GLU A 12 8.52 -10.69 -3.60
N CYS A 13 7.68 -10.14 -4.48
CA CYS A 13 6.40 -9.55 -4.10
C CYS A 13 5.28 -9.93 -5.05
N SER A 14 4.06 -10.00 -4.51
CA SER A 14 2.85 -9.97 -5.33
C SER A 14 2.46 -8.52 -5.59
N ALA A 15 2.01 -8.17 -6.80
CA ALA A 15 1.52 -6.83 -7.11
C ALA A 15 -0.01 -6.80 -7.14
N LEU A 16 -0.61 -5.81 -6.48
CA LEU A 16 -2.03 -5.48 -6.62
C LEU A 16 -2.18 -4.27 -7.54
N SER A 17 -2.69 -4.51 -8.74
CA SER A 17 -3.14 -3.46 -9.66
C SER A 17 -4.67 -3.49 -9.72
N HIS A 18 -5.29 -2.41 -9.27
CA HIS A 18 -6.75 -2.29 -9.20
C HIS A 18 -7.16 -0.88 -9.63
N CYS A 19 -8.14 -0.79 -10.54
CA CYS A 19 -8.74 0.49 -10.92
C CYS A 19 -9.59 1.01 -9.76
N TRP A 20 -9.16 2.10 -9.13
CA TRP A 20 -9.73 2.61 -7.89
C TRP A 20 -11.18 3.13 -8.00
N GLY A 21 -11.68 3.37 -9.21
CA GLY A 21 -13.01 3.97 -9.42
C GLY A 21 -13.12 5.32 -8.71
N THR A 22 -14.29 5.62 -8.16
CA THR A 22 -14.59 6.85 -7.38
C THR A 22 -14.43 6.67 -5.87
N SER A 23 -13.93 5.52 -5.40
CA SER A 23 -13.80 5.27 -3.95
C SER A 23 -12.60 6.01 -3.35
N PRO A 24 -12.70 6.56 -2.13
CA PRO A 24 -11.59 7.20 -1.46
C PRO A 24 -10.45 6.19 -1.28
N ILE A 25 -9.28 6.55 -1.80
CA ILE A 25 -8.09 5.70 -1.78
C ILE A 25 -7.33 5.98 -0.49
N VAL A 26 -6.85 4.92 0.16
CA VAL A 26 -5.88 5.07 1.24
C VAL A 26 -4.54 5.39 0.59
N THR A 27 -4.18 6.66 0.56
CA THR A 27 -2.95 7.15 -0.07
C THR A 27 -1.87 7.35 0.99
N THR A 28 -0.61 7.09 0.66
CA THR A 28 0.52 7.42 1.55
C THR A 28 1.00 8.83 1.24
N ALA A 29 0.72 9.75 2.15
CA ALA A 29 1.39 11.05 2.21
C ALA A 29 2.64 10.94 3.11
N THR A 30 3.66 11.76 2.88
CA THR A 30 4.89 11.83 3.68
C THR A 30 4.60 12.13 5.14
N ALA A 31 3.56 12.93 5.43
CA ALA A 31 3.08 13.16 6.80
C ALA A 31 2.63 11.88 7.53
N LYS A 32 2.28 10.81 6.81
CA LYS A 32 1.83 9.52 7.36
C LYS A 32 2.84 8.38 7.15
N LEU A 33 4.02 8.68 6.57
CA LEU A 33 5.05 7.66 6.29
C LEU A 33 5.58 7.02 7.57
N SER A 34 5.92 7.83 8.57
CA SER A 34 6.48 7.35 9.84
C SER A 34 5.56 6.34 10.50
N ASP A 35 4.27 6.66 10.56
CA ASP A 35 3.28 5.83 11.23
C ASP A 35 3.06 4.53 10.47
N ARG A 36 2.98 4.61 9.14
CA ARG A 36 2.78 3.44 8.27
C ARG A 36 3.99 2.52 8.20
N ARG A 37 5.21 3.01 8.45
CA ARG A 37 6.41 2.17 8.64
C ARG A 37 6.32 1.33 9.91
N THR A 38 5.67 1.84 10.96
CA THR A 38 5.43 1.09 12.19
C THR A 38 4.31 0.08 11.97
N ALA A 39 3.13 0.57 11.60
CA ALA A 39 1.96 -0.25 11.30
C ALA A 39 0.93 0.54 10.48
N ILE A 40 0.24 -0.15 9.58
CA ILE A 40 -0.97 0.36 8.93
C ILE A 40 -2.16 -0.30 9.66
N PRO A 41 -3.02 0.50 10.31
CA PRO A 41 -4.24 -0.02 10.94
C PRO A 41 -5.13 -0.74 9.90
N TRP A 42 -5.74 -1.85 10.30
CA TRP A 42 -6.56 -2.68 9.38
C TRP A 42 -7.91 -2.04 9.05
N ASP A 43 -8.43 -1.23 9.96
CA ASP A 43 -9.69 -0.49 9.87
C ASP A 43 -9.64 0.64 8.84
N ILE A 44 -8.47 1.20 8.59
CA ILE A 44 -8.31 2.23 7.55
C ILE A 44 -8.16 1.63 6.15
N LEU A 45 -7.84 0.34 6.04
CA LEU A 45 -7.67 -0.34 4.76
C LEU A 45 -9.02 -0.76 4.19
N SER A 46 -9.19 -0.55 2.88
CA SER A 46 -10.34 -1.08 2.17
C SER A 46 -10.38 -2.61 2.24
N ASN A 47 -11.58 -3.18 2.10
CA ASN A 47 -11.75 -4.63 2.10
C ASN A 47 -10.90 -5.32 1.00
N THR A 48 -10.68 -4.65 -0.12
CA THR A 48 -9.80 -5.13 -1.20
C THR A 48 -8.36 -5.28 -0.73
N PHE A 49 -7.82 -4.28 0.00
CA PHE A 49 -6.47 -4.38 0.56
C PHE A 49 -6.36 -5.48 1.59
N ASN A 50 -7.36 -5.59 2.47
CA ASN A 50 -7.38 -6.61 3.50
C ASN A 50 -7.35 -8.01 2.89
N LYS A 51 -8.16 -8.25 1.87
CA LYS A 51 -8.16 -9.51 1.11
C LYS A 51 -6.84 -9.75 0.39
N ALA A 52 -6.29 -8.74 -0.26
CA ALA A 52 -5.03 -8.88 -0.98
C ALA A 52 -3.87 -9.26 -0.03
N ILE A 53 -3.79 -8.63 1.14
CA ILE A 53 -2.79 -8.95 2.17
C ILE A 53 -2.95 -10.38 2.68
N ILE A 54 -4.20 -10.82 2.92
CA ILE A 54 -4.48 -12.20 3.33
C ILE A 54 -4.00 -13.17 2.24
N VAL A 55 -4.36 -12.94 0.97
CA VAL A 55 -3.94 -13.79 -0.15
C VAL A 55 -2.42 -13.84 -0.29
N THR A 56 -1.73 -12.71 -0.19
CA THR A 56 -0.25 -12.66 -0.21
C THR A 56 0.35 -13.53 0.88
N HIS A 57 -0.22 -13.48 2.09
CA HIS A 57 0.24 -14.30 3.21
C HIS A 57 -0.01 -15.80 2.99
N GLU A 58 -1.18 -16.17 2.46
CA GLU A 58 -1.51 -17.55 2.08
C GLU A 58 -0.60 -18.08 0.97
N LEU A 59 -0.17 -17.22 0.05
CA LEU A 59 0.83 -17.53 -0.98
C LEU A 59 2.27 -17.61 -0.44
N ARG A 60 2.46 -17.51 0.88
CA ARG A 60 3.78 -17.50 1.56
C ARG A 60 4.71 -16.37 1.11
N MET A 61 4.15 -15.31 0.54
CA MET A 61 4.89 -14.11 0.18
C MET A 61 4.91 -13.14 1.35
N ARG A 62 6.06 -12.47 1.53
CA ARG A 62 6.25 -11.50 2.62
C ARG A 62 5.88 -10.08 2.21
N TYR A 63 5.89 -9.78 0.92
CA TYR A 63 5.71 -8.44 0.39
C TYR A 63 4.57 -8.40 -0.62
N ILE A 64 3.74 -7.38 -0.49
CA ILE A 64 2.75 -6.99 -1.49
C ILE A 64 3.06 -5.57 -1.94
N TRP A 65 3.16 -5.37 -3.24
CA TRP A 65 3.28 -4.05 -3.83
C TRP A 65 1.88 -3.52 -4.16
N VAL A 66 1.55 -2.36 -3.62
CA VAL A 66 0.27 -1.68 -3.83
C VAL A 66 0.56 -0.26 -4.28
N GLY A 67 0.30 0.06 -5.54
CA GLY A 67 0.69 1.36 -6.11
C GLY A 67 0.23 2.58 -5.31
N SER A 68 -0.99 2.57 -4.76
CA SER A 68 -1.53 3.69 -3.97
C SER A 68 -0.96 3.82 -2.54
N LEU A 69 -0.39 2.75 -2.00
CA LEU A 69 0.23 2.74 -0.66
C LEU A 69 1.76 2.87 -0.74
N CYS A 70 2.37 2.29 -1.77
CA CYS A 70 3.82 2.21 -1.92
C CYS A 70 4.41 3.40 -2.69
N ILE A 71 3.61 4.13 -3.46
CA ILE A 71 4.03 5.38 -4.12
C ILE A 71 3.56 6.54 -3.22
N LEU A 72 4.49 7.43 -2.87
CA LEU A 72 4.16 8.65 -2.15
C LEU A 72 3.31 9.54 -3.05
N GLN A 73 2.13 9.88 -2.56
CA GLN A 73 1.19 10.77 -3.23
C GLN A 73 1.10 12.07 -2.44
N ASP A 74 2.26 12.68 -2.19
CA ASP A 74 2.29 14.07 -1.73
C ASP A 74 1.91 14.94 -2.90
N ASP A 75 0.69 15.48 -2.81
CA ASP A 75 0.06 16.36 -3.78
C ASP A 75 0.33 15.99 -5.24
N ILE A 76 -0.41 15.00 -5.74
CA ILE A 76 -0.96 15.18 -7.09
C ILE A 76 -2.11 16.18 -6.95
N MET A 77 -1.74 17.43 -6.65
CA MET A 77 -2.56 18.58 -6.99
C MET A 77 -2.35 18.81 -8.48
N ASP A 78 -2.92 17.92 -9.29
CA ASP A 78 -3.09 18.15 -10.72
C ASP A 78 -4.41 17.49 -11.12
N SER A 79 -5.47 18.27 -10.93
CA SER A 79 -6.71 18.12 -11.68
C SER A 79 -7.19 19.52 -12.05
N GLU A 80 -6.58 20.09 -13.09
CA GLU A 80 -7.35 20.87 -14.08
C GLU A 80 -7.93 19.91 -15.12
#